data_AF-A0A6P1VMR1-F1
#
_entry.id   AF-A0A6P1VMR1-F1
#
_cell.length_a   1.000
_cell.length_b   1.000
_cell.length_c   1.000
_cell.angle_alpha   90.00
_cell.angle_beta   90.00
_cell.angle_gamma   90.00
#
_symmetry.space_group_name_H-M   'P 1'
#
loop_
_entity.id
_entity.type
_entity.pdbx_description
1 polymer ?
#
loop_
_entity_poly.entity_id
_entity_poly.type
_entity_poly.pdbx_seq_one_letter_code
_entity_poly.pdbx_strand_id
1 'polypeptide(L)' 'MVKIFLLERAIPQAIEELGVVSLYVNIRPGLTVDQQVKQQLRKDCQRLGANGAYRISDGTYYPTVVSYLVFRYKK' A
#
# COMPACT_ATOMS: atom_id res chain seq x y z
N MET A 1 12.04 -19.49 5.58
CA MET A 1 11.71 -18.23 4.89
C MET A 1 10.79 -17.43 5.81
N VAL A 2 11.28 -16.36 6.42
CA VAL A 2 10.55 -15.66 7.49
C VAL A 2 9.58 -14.66 6.86
N LYS A 3 8.28 -14.85 7.08
CA LYS A 3 7.25 -13.88 6.69
C LYS A 3 6.83 -13.11 7.95
N ILE A 4 7.28 -11.87 8.07
CA ILE A 4 6.88 -10.97 9.16
C ILE A 4 5.63 -10.24 8.69
N PHE A 5 4.50 -10.52 9.35
CA PHE A 5 3.21 -9.90 9.06
C PHE A 5 2.89 -8.92 10.19
N LEU A 6 2.79 -7.64 9.87
CA LEU A 6 2.17 -6.64 10.74
C LEU A 6 0.80 -6.32 10.14
N LEU A 7 -0.22 -7.10 10.52
CA LEU A 7 -1.63 -6.71 10.52
C LEU A 7 -2.44 -7.87 11.10
N GLU A 8 -3.23 -7.56 12.13
CA GLU A 8 -4.11 -8.46 12.88
C GLU A 8 -5.30 -9.02 12.07
N ARG A 9 -5.16 -9.14 10.75
CA ARG A 9 -6.17 -9.73 9.87
C ARG A 9 -5.50 -10.69 8.91
N ALA A 10 -5.98 -11.94 8.96
CA ALA A 10 -5.57 -13.01 8.07
C ALA A 10 -5.66 -12.55 6.62
N ILE A 11 -4.51 -12.33 5.98
CA ILE A 11 -4.42 -12.17 4.53
C ILE A 11 -4.73 -13.55 3.94
N PRO A 12 -5.80 -13.72 3.14
CA PRO A 12 -6.07 -14.97 2.44
C PRO A 12 -4.82 -15.51 1.76
N GLN A 13 -4.51 -16.79 1.94
CA GLN A 13 -3.30 -17.41 1.37
C GLN A 13 -3.24 -17.34 -0.17
N ALA A 14 -4.37 -17.10 -0.84
CA ALA A 14 -4.48 -16.97 -2.29
C ALA A 14 -4.48 -15.50 -2.76
N ILE A 15 -3.41 -14.76 -2.47
CA ILE A 15 -3.14 -13.48 -3.13
C ILE A 15 -2.14 -13.68 -4.27
N GLU A 16 -2.37 -12.97 -5.36
CA GLU A 16 -1.39 -12.76 -6.42
C GLU A 16 -0.73 -11.40 -6.20
N GLU A 17 0.58 -11.41 -6.01
CA GLU A 17 1.37 -10.19 -5.86
C GLU A 17 1.54 -9.52 -7.23
N LEU A 18 1.12 -8.26 -7.33
CA LEU A 18 1.16 -7.49 -8.58
C LEU A 18 2.33 -6.50 -8.62
N GLY A 19 3.08 -6.40 -7.53
CA GLY A 19 4.28 -5.58 -7.41
C GLY A 19 4.20 -4.55 -6.30
N VAL A 20 5.24 -3.71 -6.23
CA VAL A 20 5.37 -2.65 -5.23
C VAL A 20 5.11 -1.30 -5.87
N VAL A 21 4.36 -0.43 -5.18
CA VAL A 21 4.18 0.98 -5.55
C VAL A 21 4.70 1.87 -4.42
N SER A 22 5.41 2.91 -4.80
CA SER A 22 5.97 3.88 -3.88
C SER A 22 5.31 5.24 -4.09
N LEU A 23 4.83 5.83 -3.00
CA LEU A 23 4.04 7.04 -2.97
C LEU A 23 4.85 8.15 -2.31
N TYR A 24 5.14 9.21 -3.05
CA TYR A 24 5.75 10.40 -2.48
C TYR A 24 4.68 11.26 -1.80
N VAL A 25 4.87 11.53 -0.52
CA VAL A 25 3.98 12.37 0.28
C VAL A 25 4.53 13.78 0.30
N ASN A 26 3.80 14.71 -0.31
CA ASN A 26 4.11 16.13 -0.26
C ASN A 26 3.13 16.83 0.66
N ILE A 27 3.62 17.40 1.76
CA ILE A 27 2.79 18.18 2.69
C ILE A 27 2.34 19.45 1.96
N ARG A 28 1.12 19.42 1.42
CA ARG A 28 0.49 20.57 0.75
C ARG A 28 -0.59 21.13 1.67
N PRO A 29 -0.68 22.45 1.83
CA PRO A 29 -1.81 23.04 2.56
C PRO A 29 -3.11 22.66 1.84
N GLY A 30 -4.00 21.95 2.54
CA GLY A 30 -5.35 21.59 2.07
C GLY A 30 -5.65 20.09 1.90
N LEU A 31 -4.66 19.20 1.93
CA LEU A 31 -4.89 17.74 1.89
C LEU A 31 -4.11 17.07 3.02
N THR A 32 -4.78 16.21 3.80
CA THR A 32 -4.07 15.38 4.77
C THR A 32 -3.22 14.33 4.04
N VAL A 33 -2.11 13.93 4.65
CA VAL A 33 -1.24 12.88 4.08
C VAL A 33 -1.99 11.58 3.83
N ASP A 34 -2.93 11.22 4.72
CA ASP A 34 -3.80 10.06 4.54
C ASP A 34 -4.66 10.16 3.27
N GLN A 35 -5.25 11.33 2.99
CA GLN A 35 -6.05 11.54 1.78
C GLN A 35 -5.20 11.43 0.51
N GLN A 36 -4.00 12.02 0.50
CA GLN A 36 -3.10 11.94 -0.65
C GLN A 36 -2.69 10.49 -0.94
N VAL A 37 -2.29 9.76 0.11
CA VAL A 37 -1.88 8.36 0.01
C VAL A 37 -3.05 7.50 -0.52
N LYS A 38 -4.25 7.65 0.04
CA LYS A 38 -5.43 6.89 -0.39
C LYS A 38 -5.81 7.17 -1.84
N GLN A 39 -5.76 8.43 -2.27
CA GLN A 39 -6.09 8.80 -3.65
C GLN A 39 -5.10 8.19 -4.65
N GLN A 40 -3.80 8.33 -4.39
CA GLN A 40 -2.78 7.81 -5.30
C GLN A 40 -2.75 6.28 -5.29
N LEU A 41 -2.83 5.65 -4.11
CA LEU A 41 -2.87 4.19 -3.99
C LEU A 41 -4.05 3.59 -4.76
N ARG A 42 -5.24 4.22 -4.71
CA ARG A 42 -6.41 3.76 -5.50
C ARG A 42 -6.12 3.78 -7.01
N LYS A 43 -5.51 4.85 -7.52
CA LYS A 43 -5.15 4.96 -8.95
C LYS A 43 -4.16 3.88 -9.36
N ASP A 44 -3.15 3.65 -8.52
CA ASP A 44 -2.14 2.63 -8.78
C ASP A 44 -2.70 1.21 -8.70
N CYS A 45 -3.57 0.93 -7.72
CA CYS A 45 -4.30 -0.35 -7.67
C CYS A 45 -5.14 -0.58 -8.92
N GLN A 46 -5.92 0.42 -9.34
CA GLN A 46 -6.75 0.32 -10.55
C GLN A 46 -5.91 0.06 -11.80
N ARG A 47 -4.80 0.80 -11.97
CA ARG A 47 -3.88 0.63 -13.09
C ARG A 47 -3.27 -0.77 -13.16
N LEU A 48 -2.99 -1.38 -12.00
CA LEU A 48 -2.40 -2.70 -11.89
C LEU A 48 -3.43 -3.84 -11.87
N GLY A 49 -4.74 -3.54 -11.89
CA GLY A 49 -5.79 -4.55 -11.73
C GLY A 49 -5.81 -5.18 -10.33
N ALA A 50 -5.29 -4.46 -9.34
CA ALA A 50 -5.22 -4.89 -7.95
C ALA A 50 -6.52 -4.58 -7.21
N ASN A 51 -6.86 -5.43 -6.23
CA ASN A 51 -8.02 -5.24 -5.36
C ASN A 51 -7.64 -5.10 -3.88
N GLY A 52 -6.34 -5.10 -3.58
CA GLY A 52 -5.83 -4.80 -2.26
C GLY A 52 -4.39 -4.31 -2.30
N ALA A 53 -3.96 -3.69 -1.21
CA ALA A 53 -2.58 -3.27 -1.00
C ALA A 53 -2.27 -3.28 0.50
N TYR A 54 -1.03 -3.60 0.87
CA TYR A 54 -0.55 -3.47 2.25
C TYR A 54 0.77 -2.70 2.28
N ARG A 55 0.96 -1.90 3.32
CA ARG A 55 2.16 -1.10 3.50
C ARG A 55 3.33 -2.01 3.88
N ILE A 56 4.47 -1.85 3.21
CA ILE A 56 5.68 -2.67 3.43
C ILE A 56 6.87 -1.87 3.97
N SER A 57 6.74 -0.56 4.07
CA SER A 57 7.75 0.31 4.68
C SER A 57 7.37 0.64 6.12
N ASP A 58 8.13 0.08 7.07
CA ASP A 58 8.13 0.45 8.48
C ASP A 58 8.86 1.78 8.70
N GLY A 59 8.28 2.64 9.52
CA GLY A 59 8.88 3.92 9.86
C GLY A 59 8.01 4.71 10.83
N THR A 60 8.56 4.94 12.02
CA THR A 60 8.00 5.80 13.08
C THR A 60 8.17 7.30 12.79
N TYR A 61 8.88 7.65 11.71
CA TYR A 61 9.03 9.03 11.20
C TYR A 61 8.13 9.25 10.00
N TYR A 62 7.64 10.48 9.81
CA TYR A 62 6.89 10.91 8.62
C TYR A 62 7.71 10.58 7.37
N PRO A 63 7.41 9.49 6.64
CA PRO A 63 8.23 9.14 5.51
C PRO A 63 7.77 9.98 4.33
N THR A 64 8.69 10.68 3.68
CA THR A 64 8.45 11.35 2.40
C THR A 64 8.03 10.34 1.32
N VAL A 65 8.30 9.04 1.53
CA VAL A 65 7.95 7.95 0.62
C VAL A 65 7.33 6.77 1.38
N VAL A 66 6.12 6.38 1.00
CA VAL A 66 5.43 5.21 1.55
C VAL A 66 5.33 4.12 0.49
N SER A 67 5.76 2.91 0.80
CA SER A 67 5.72 1.79 -0.14
C SER A 67 4.64 0.78 0.23
N TYR A 68 3.92 0.31 -0.78
CA TYR A 68 2.83 -0.65 -0.68
C TYR A 68 3.08 -1.83 -1.61
N LEU A 69 2.92 -3.05 -1.12
CA LEU A 69 2.73 -4.21 -2.00
C LEU A 69 1.28 -4.22 -2.44
N VAL A 70 1.07 -4.21 -3.75
CA VAL A 70 -0.24 -4.27 -4.38
C VAL A 70 -0.51 -5.71 -4.79
N PHE A 71 -1.74 -6.17 -4.56
CA PHE A 71 -2.10 -7.56 -4.78
C PHE A 71 -3.53 -7.72 -5.28
N ARG A 72 -3.80 -8.89 -5.84
CA ARG A 72 -5.12 -9.31 -6.27
C ARG A 72 -5.51 -10.59 -5.55
N TYR A 73 -6.64 -10.58 -4.86
CA TYR A 73 -7.31 -11.81 -4.43
C TYR A 73 -7.73 -12.61 -5.66
N LYS A 74 -7.32 -13.88 -5.70
CA LYS A 74 -7.96 -14.85 -6.57
C LYS A 74 -9.32 -15.19 -5.94
N LYS A 75 -10.40 -14.98 -6.71
CA LYS A 75 -11.74 -15.40 -6.30
C LYS A 75 -11.80 -16.90 -6.11
#